data_AF-F8WE02-F1
#
_entry.id   AF-F8WE02-F1
#
_cell.length_a   1.000
_cell.length_b   1.000
_cell.length_c   1.000
_cell.angle_alpha   90.00
_cell.angle_beta   90.00
_cell.angle_gamma   90.00
#
_symmetry.space_group_name_H-M   'P 1'
#
loop_
_entity.id
_entity.type
_entity.pdbx_description
1 polymer ?
#
loop_
_entity_poly.entity_id
_entity_poly.type
_entity_poly.pdbx_seq_one_letter_code
_entity_poly.pdbx_strand_id
1 'polypeptide(L)'
;MNPPGSLEALDPNVDEHLSTQILAPSVHSDNSQERIQARRLRIAARLEARRREALGEYLDGKKESEEDQSKSYKQKEESRLKLAKLLLCGTELVTNIQVAIDIREIHRRVEEEEIKRQRS
;
A
#
# COMPACT_ATOMS: atom_id res chain seq x y z
N MET A 1 57.80 41.23 -58.02
CA MET A 1 57.73 41.92 -56.72
C MET A 1 56.80 41.13 -55.82
N ASN A 2 57.30 40.51 -54.75
CA ASN A 2 56.49 40.13 -53.57
C ASN A 2 56.61 41.25 -52.54
N PRO A 3 55.60 41.51 -51.68
CA PRO A 3 55.57 40.93 -50.32
C PRO A 3 54.11 40.73 -49.76
N PRO A 4 53.84 40.63 -48.43
CA PRO A 4 53.72 39.40 -47.63
C PRO A 4 52.34 39.23 -46.93
N GLY A 5 52.11 38.09 -46.24
CA GLY A 5 50.87 37.78 -45.52
C GLY A 5 50.81 38.20 -44.04
N SER A 6 49.60 38.12 -43.44
CA SER A 6 49.27 37.86 -42.02
C SER A 6 47.72 37.92 -41.89
N LEU A 7 47.01 36.81 -41.63
CA LEU A 7 46.51 36.34 -40.32
C LEU A 7 45.55 37.31 -39.60
N GLU A 8 44.37 36.77 -39.26
CA GLU A 8 43.48 37.13 -38.13
C GLU A 8 42.22 37.98 -38.42
N ALA A 9 41.06 37.30 -38.44
CA ALA A 9 39.81 37.68 -37.75
C ALA A 9 38.68 36.74 -38.23
N LEU A 10 38.52 35.58 -37.59
CA LEU A 10 37.29 34.80 -37.67
C LEU A 10 36.37 35.25 -36.54
N ASP A 11 35.27 35.91 -36.91
CA ASP A 11 34.14 36.21 -36.03
C ASP A 11 33.60 34.93 -35.38
N PRO A 12 33.50 34.85 -34.04
CA PRO A 12 32.89 33.72 -33.34
C PRO A 12 31.41 34.01 -33.15
N ASN A 13 30.56 33.75 -34.15
CA ASN A 13 29.11 33.92 -33.96
C ASN A 13 28.27 33.00 -34.85
N VAL A 14 28.38 31.68 -34.65
CA VAL A 14 27.43 30.75 -35.29
C VAL A 14 26.96 29.59 -34.39
N ASP A 15 27.61 29.26 -33.26
CA ASP A 15 27.31 27.99 -32.56
C ASP A 15 26.67 28.11 -31.16
N GLU A 16 26.00 29.22 -30.83
CA GLU A 16 25.41 29.41 -29.49
C GLU A 16 23.91 29.03 -29.35
N HIS A 17 23.27 28.45 -30.37
CA HIS A 17 21.80 28.28 -30.33
C HIS A 17 21.23 26.90 -30.67
N LEU A 18 22.03 25.84 -30.88
CA LEU A 18 21.51 24.51 -31.29
C LEU A 18 21.67 23.35 -30.30
N SER A 19 22.22 23.57 -29.09
CA SER A 19 22.50 22.47 -28.15
C SER A 19 21.59 22.38 -26.93
N THR A 20 20.45 23.08 -26.91
CA THR A 20 19.44 22.93 -25.84
C THR A 20 18.57 21.68 -26.05
N GLN A 21 19.18 20.56 -26.40
CA GLN A 21 18.61 19.25 -26.07
C GLN A 21 19.00 19.01 -24.61
N ILE A 22 18.01 18.98 -23.72
CA ILE A 22 18.17 18.75 -22.28
C ILE A 22 18.62 17.31 -22.07
N LEU A 23 19.89 17.02 -22.39
CA LEU A 23 20.54 15.79 -22.03
C LEU A 23 20.84 15.89 -20.54
N ALA A 24 20.25 15.01 -19.73
CA ALA A 24 20.54 14.96 -18.31
C ALA A 24 22.06 14.89 -18.12
N PRO A 25 22.67 15.78 -17.30
CA PRO A 25 24.11 15.80 -17.12
C PRO A 25 24.65 14.41 -16.81
N SER A 26 25.60 13.94 -17.63
CA SER A 26 26.12 12.57 -17.56
C SER A 26 27.20 12.44 -16.49
N VAL A 27 27.14 11.35 -15.72
CA VAL A 27 28.15 11.01 -14.70
C VAL A 27 29.45 10.46 -15.29
N HIS A 28 29.41 10.05 -16.56
CA HIS A 28 30.56 9.50 -17.30
C HIS A 28 31.11 10.49 -18.33
N SER A 29 30.68 11.77 -18.28
CA SER A 29 31.23 12.81 -19.13
C SER A 29 32.69 13.10 -18.78
N ASP A 30 33.53 13.33 -19.79
CA ASP A 30 34.91 13.77 -19.61
C ASP A 30 34.97 15.21 -19.06
N ASN A 31 33.91 15.99 -19.24
CA ASN A 31 33.77 17.34 -18.69
C ASN A 31 33.50 17.31 -17.16
N SER A 32 34.39 17.95 -16.40
CA SER A 32 34.26 18.05 -14.94
C SER A 32 32.99 18.77 -14.48
N GLN A 33 32.53 19.79 -15.21
CA GLN A 33 31.35 20.59 -14.85
C GLN A 33 30.06 19.76 -14.97
N GLU A 34 29.93 18.96 -16.04
CA GLU A 34 28.78 18.07 -16.23
C GLU A 34 28.68 17.01 -15.13
N ARG A 35 29.80 16.40 -14.74
CA ARG A 35 29.83 15.44 -13.62
C ARG A 35 29.40 16.07 -12.30
N ILE A 36 29.80 17.32 -12.05
CA ILE A 36 29.39 18.08 -10.85
C ILE A 36 27.88 18.33 -10.88
N GLN A 37 27.33 18.75 -12.02
CA GLN A 37 25.89 18.97 -12.17
C GLN A 37 25.09 17.67 -11.99
N ALA A 38 25.54 16.57 -12.62
CA ALA A 38 24.94 15.24 -12.48
C ALA A 38 24.92 14.77 -11.02
N ARG A 39 26.02 15.02 -10.29
CA ARG A 39 26.11 14.73 -8.86
C ARG A 39 25.14 15.58 -8.04
N ARG A 40 25.05 16.89 -8.31
CA ARG A 40 24.11 17.80 -7.62
C ARG A 40 22.66 17.34 -7.80
N LEU A 41 22.27 16.99 -9.03
CA LEU A 41 20.92 16.49 -9.32
C LEU A 41 20.61 15.19 -8.57
N ARG A 42 21.54 14.23 -8.54
CA ARG A 42 21.36 12.98 -7.76
C ARG A 42 21.24 13.24 -6.26
N ILE A 43 22.03 14.17 -5.72
CA ILE A 43 21.94 14.55 -4.30
C ILE A 43 20.59 15.21 -4.02
N ALA A 44 20.16 16.14 -4.87
CA ALA A 44 18.85 16.79 -4.75
C ALA A 44 17.71 15.77 -4.80
N ALA A 45 17.73 14.83 -5.75
CA ALA A 45 16.73 13.77 -5.85
C ALA A 45 16.67 12.87 -4.59
N ARG A 46 17.83 12.53 -4.00
CA ARG A 46 17.90 11.75 -2.76
C ARG A 46 17.37 12.54 -1.54
N LEU A 47 17.70 13.82 -1.45
CA LEU A 47 17.20 14.68 -0.37
C LEU A 47 15.69 14.88 -0.48
N GLU A 48 15.19 15.06 -1.70
CA GLU A 48 13.76 15.19 -1.98
C GLU A 48 13.00 13.89 -1.67
N ALA A 49 13.55 12.73 -2.05
CA ALA A 49 12.97 11.44 -1.69
C ALA A 49 12.89 11.26 -0.15
N ARG A 50 13.96 11.61 0.58
CA ARG A 50 13.96 11.58 2.06
C ARG A 50 12.96 12.57 2.65
N ARG A 51 12.82 13.76 2.06
CA ARG A 51 11.85 14.78 2.48
C ARG A 51 10.42 14.27 2.29
N ARG A 52 10.11 13.66 1.14
CA ARG A 52 8.80 13.05 0.87
C ARG A 52 8.50 11.89 1.80
N GLU A 53 9.47 11.03 2.08
CA GLU A 53 9.34 9.94 3.05
C GLU A 53 9.02 10.47 4.45
N ALA A 54 9.74 11.50 4.92
CA ALA A 54 9.47 12.14 6.21
C ALA A 54 8.09 12.82 6.29
N LEU A 55 7.55 13.25 5.14
CA LEU A 55 6.22 13.87 5.02
C LEU A 55 5.10 12.85 4.73
N GLY A 56 5.44 11.57 4.54
CA GLY A 56 4.49 10.51 4.22
C GLY A 56 3.96 10.52 2.78
N GLU A 57 4.54 11.33 1.89
CA GLU A 57 4.13 11.48 0.49
C GLU A 57 4.80 10.41 -0.41
N TYR A 58 4.48 9.13 -0.20
CA TYR A 58 4.89 8.06 -1.12
C TYR A 58 3.93 8.04 -2.32
N LEU A 59 4.26 8.76 -3.39
CA LEU A 59 3.53 8.76 -4.67
C LEU A 59 4.40 8.23 -5.82
N ASP A 60 4.92 7.01 -5.71
CA ASP A 60 5.30 6.26 -6.93
C ASP A 60 5.47 4.76 -6.64
N GLY A 61 4.65 3.93 -7.29
CA GLY A 61 4.83 2.46 -7.35
C GLY A 61 3.87 1.54 -6.56
N LYS A 62 2.94 2.05 -5.73
CA LYS A 62 2.11 1.19 -4.83
C LYS A 62 0.72 0.79 -5.32
N LYS A 63 0.33 1.08 -6.56
CA LYS A 63 -1.06 0.83 -6.99
C LYS A 63 -1.46 -0.66 -7.01
N GLU A 64 -0.56 -1.57 -7.39
CA GLU A 64 -0.87 -3.03 -7.37
C GLU A 64 -0.97 -3.60 -5.94
N SER A 65 -0.14 -3.12 -5.00
CA SER A 65 -0.17 -3.58 -3.61
C SER A 65 -1.42 -3.15 -2.85
N GLU A 66 -1.98 -1.99 -3.14
CA GLU A 66 -3.17 -1.48 -2.45
C GLU A 66 -4.44 -2.24 -2.89
N GLU A 67 -4.55 -2.59 -4.17
CA GLU A 67 -5.69 -3.36 -4.69
C GLU A 67 -5.71 -4.79 -4.14
N ASP A 68 -4.57 -5.47 -4.08
CA ASP A 68 -4.50 -6.83 -3.53
C ASP A 68 -4.65 -6.86 -2.00
N GLN A 69 -4.19 -5.81 -1.29
CA GLN A 69 -4.52 -5.62 0.11
C GLN A 69 -6.02 -5.41 0.32
N SER A 70 -6.68 -4.66 -0.56
CA SER A 70 -8.13 -4.43 -0.51
C SER A 70 -8.93 -5.72 -0.75
N LYS A 71 -8.52 -6.55 -1.72
CA LYS A 71 -9.13 -7.89 -1.96
C LYS A 71 -8.93 -8.83 -0.77
N SER A 72 -7.71 -8.90 -0.22
CA SER A 72 -7.40 -9.71 0.97
C SER A 72 -8.20 -9.26 2.18
N TYR A 73 -8.32 -7.94 2.39
CA TYR A 73 -9.13 -7.36 3.44
C TYR A 73 -10.60 -7.75 3.30
N LYS A 74 -11.18 -7.62 2.11
CA LYS A 74 -12.56 -8.02 1.84
C LYS A 74 -12.79 -9.51 2.15
N GLN A 75 -11.88 -10.39 1.73
CA GLN A 75 -11.99 -11.82 2.01
C GLN A 75 -11.91 -12.12 3.50
N LYS A 76 -10.99 -11.48 4.24
CA LYS A 76 -10.86 -11.64 5.69
C LYS A 76 -12.13 -11.18 6.40
N GLU A 77 -12.69 -10.06 5.99
CA GLU A 77 -13.90 -9.52 6.59
C GLU A 77 -15.13 -10.39 6.30
N GLU A 78 -15.28 -10.87 5.06
CA GLU A 78 -16.33 -11.84 4.71
C GLU A 78 -16.20 -13.15 5.51
N SER A 79 -14.97 -13.65 5.70
CA SER A 79 -14.70 -14.83 6.52
C SER A 79 -15.06 -14.58 7.98
N ARG A 80 -14.67 -13.42 8.54
CA ARG A 80 -14.99 -13.01 9.91
C ARG A 80 -16.50 -12.98 10.14
N LEU A 81 -17.26 -12.38 9.22
CA LEU A 81 -18.72 -12.32 9.31
C LEU A 81 -19.36 -13.72 9.24
N LYS A 82 -18.88 -14.59 8.35
CA LYS A 82 -19.36 -15.98 8.24
C LYS A 82 -19.09 -16.77 9.53
N LEU A 83 -17.89 -16.64 10.09
CA LEU A 83 -17.52 -17.30 11.35
C LEU A 83 -18.35 -16.78 12.53
N ALA A 84 -18.56 -15.47 12.63
CA ALA A 84 -19.40 -14.88 13.68
C ALA A 84 -20.84 -15.39 13.60
N LYS A 85 -21.42 -15.45 12.40
CA LYS A 85 -22.75 -16.01 12.18
C LYS A 85 -22.80 -17.50 12.57
N LEU A 86 -21.81 -18.28 12.16
CA LEU A 86 -21.75 -19.71 12.49
C LEU A 86 -21.68 -19.93 14.00
N LEU A 87 -20.84 -19.17 14.71
CA LEU A 87 -20.72 -19.25 16.15
C LEU A 87 -22.04 -18.90 16.85
N LEU A 88 -22.68 -17.81 16.43
CA LEU A 88 -23.96 -17.37 16.99
C LEU A 88 -25.05 -18.43 16.79
N CYS A 89 -25.29 -18.86 15.54
CA CYS A 89 -26.32 -19.83 15.23
C CYS A 89 -26.03 -21.21 15.85
N GLY A 90 -24.77 -21.64 15.89
CA GLY A 90 -24.38 -22.89 16.53
C GLY A 90 -24.61 -22.87 18.05
N THR A 91 -24.26 -21.76 18.71
CA THR A 91 -24.50 -21.58 20.15
C THR A 91 -26.00 -21.55 20.46
N GLU A 92 -26.78 -20.83 19.65
CA GLU A 92 -28.23 -20.77 19.77
C GLU A 92 -28.86 -22.17 19.63
N LEU A 93 -28.44 -22.96 18.63
CA LEU A 93 -28.95 -24.32 18.43
C LEU A 93 -28.71 -25.21 19.64
N VAL A 94 -27.48 -25.25 20.16
CA VAL A 94 -27.13 -26.06 21.34
C VAL A 94 -27.91 -25.60 22.56
N THR A 95 -28.03 -24.29 22.75
CA THR A 95 -28.79 -23.71 23.86
C THR A 95 -30.27 -24.06 23.75
N ASN A 96 -30.87 -23.97 22.57
CA ASN A 96 -32.28 -24.31 22.34
C ASN A 96 -32.56 -25.78 22.64
N ILE A 97 -31.65 -26.68 22.27
CA ILE A 97 -31.76 -28.11 22.61
C ILE A 97 -31.70 -28.30 24.12
N GLN A 98 -30.73 -27.68 24.79
CA GLN A 98 -30.57 -27.78 26.25
C GLN A 98 -31.83 -27.27 26.97
N VAL A 99 -32.31 -26.07 26.62
CA VAL A 99 -33.53 -25.48 27.19
C VAL A 99 -34.74 -26.38 26.95
N ALA A 100 -34.90 -26.95 25.75
CA ALA A 100 -36.01 -27.87 25.47
C ALA A 100 -35.94 -29.17 26.29
N ILE A 101 -34.74 -29.66 26.59
CA ILE A 101 -34.54 -30.80 27.51
C ILE A 101 -34.92 -30.39 28.93
N ASP A 102 -34.40 -29.27 29.42
CA ASP A 102 -34.63 -28.79 30.78
C ASP A 102 -36.13 -28.55 31.03
N ILE A 103 -36.83 -27.94 30.07
CA ILE A 103 -38.29 -27.75 30.13
C ILE A 103 -39.00 -29.10 30.27
N ARG A 104 -38.66 -30.10 29.45
CA ARG A 104 -39.30 -31.42 29.52
C ARG A 104 -39.05 -32.12 30.84
N GLU A 105 -37.83 -32.02 31.37
CA GLU A 105 -37.48 -32.59 32.67
C GLU A 105 -38.22 -31.91 33.82
N ILE A 106 -38.36 -30.58 33.79
CA ILE A 106 -39.17 -29.83 34.76
C ILE A 106 -40.62 -30.32 34.72
N HIS A 107 -41.22 -30.44 33.53
CA HIS A 107 -42.59 -30.93 33.38
C HIS A 107 -42.74 -32.35 33.94
N ARG A 108 -41.83 -33.27 33.60
CA ARG A 108 -41.82 -34.64 34.13
C ARG A 108 -41.78 -34.67 35.66
N ARG A 109 -40.94 -33.84 36.28
CA ARG A 109 -40.86 -33.75 37.75
C ARG A 109 -42.15 -33.24 38.37
N VAL A 110 -42.77 -32.21 37.77
CA VAL A 110 -44.04 -31.67 38.24
C VAL A 110 -45.13 -32.74 38.18
N GLU A 111 -45.26 -33.43 37.06
CA GLU A 111 -46.25 -34.51 36.88
C GLU A 111 -46.03 -35.65 37.90
N GLU A 112 -44.78 -36.05 38.15
CA GLU A 112 -44.46 -37.08 39.15
C GLU A 112 -44.83 -36.68 40.58
N GLU A 113 -44.57 -35.43 40.96
CA GLU A 113 -44.95 -34.90 42.27
C GLU A 113 -46.48 -34.79 42.42
N GLU A 114 -47.20 -34.42 41.36
CA GLU A 114 -48.67 -34.42 41.35
C GLU A 114 -49.23 -35.84 41.51
N ILE A 115 -48.70 -36.82 40.78
CA ILE A 115 -49.11 -38.22 40.90
C ILE A 115 -48.84 -38.75 42.31
N LYS A 116 -47.67 -38.46 42.90
CA LYS A 116 -47.37 -38.85 44.29
C LYS A 116 -48.35 -38.23 45.27
N ARG A 117 -48.68 -36.94 45.09
CA ARG A 117 -49.66 -36.24 45.94
C ARG A 117 -51.05 -36.84 45.85
N GLN A 118 -51.48 -37.28 44.67
CA GLN A 118 -52.78 -37.94 44.49
C GLN A 118 -52.84 -39.35 45.07
N ARG A 119 -51.69 -40.00 45.27
CA ARG A 119 -51.58 -41.36 45.83
C ARG A 119 -51.33 -41.38 47.35
N SER A 120 -51.03 -40.24 47.96
CA SER A 120 -50.89 -40.04 49.41
C SER A 120 -52.22 -39.65 50.04
#